data_AF-A0A7S1DRY5-F1
#
_entry.id   AF-A0A7S1DRY5-F1
#
_cell.length_a   1.000
_cell.length_b   1.000
_cell.length_c   1.000
_cell.angle_alpha   90.00
_cell.angle_beta   90.00
_cell.angle_gamma   90.00
#
_symmetry.space_group_name_H-M   'P 1'
#
loop_
_entity.id
_entity.type
_entity.pdbx_description
1 polymer ?
#
loop_
_entity_poly.entity_id
_entity_poly.type
_entity_poly.pdbx_seq_one_letter_code
_entity_poly.pdbx_strand_id
1 'polypeptide(L)'
;MGAFGLAASLGIEQKAAKDYIDRYFTRFAGVKRYMDETKARAAERGFVETLFGRRIYLPEIRGGNGPRRAGAERQAINAPMQGTAADLIKLAMLAVQTELDRAGKHTAIVMQVHDELVFEVPEAELDWVRAEVPRLM
;
A
#
# COMPACT_ATOMS: atom_id res chain seq x y z
N MET A 1 7.95 11.17 4.71
CA MET A 1 9.38 11.47 4.89
C MET A 1 9.56 12.97 4.80
N GLY A 2 10.28 13.63 5.72
CA GLY A 2 10.53 15.08 5.68
C GLY A 2 11.85 15.41 4.99
N ALA A 3 12.15 16.71 4.82
CA ALA A 3 13.37 17.18 4.15
C ALA A 3 14.66 16.61 4.75
N PHE A 4 14.75 16.50 6.08
CA PHE A 4 15.90 15.87 6.76
C PHE A 4 16.10 14.41 6.35
N GLY A 5 15.02 13.62 6.35
CA GLY A 5 15.09 12.21 5.96
C GLY A 5 15.43 12.01 4.49
N LEU A 6 14.85 12.85 3.63
CA LEU A 6 15.13 12.81 2.20
C LEU A 6 16.58 13.20 1.89
N ALA A 7 17.10 14.25 2.54
CA ALA A 7 18.48 14.68 2.42
C ALA A 7 19.46 13.57 2.78
N ALA A 8 19.21 12.86 3.88
CA ALA A 8 20.02 11.73 4.32
C ALA A 8 19.98 10.56 3.32
N SER A 9 18.79 10.18 2.83
CA SER A 9 18.65 9.07 1.88
C SER A 9 19.29 9.35 0.51
N LEU A 10 19.32 10.61 0.08
CA LEU A 10 19.86 10.99 -1.23
C LEU A 10 21.29 11.54 -1.16
N GLY A 11 21.86 11.77 0.02
CA GLY A 11 23.18 12.37 0.18
C GLY A 11 23.25 13.83 -0.31
N ILE A 12 22.17 14.59 -0.14
CA ILE A 12 22.07 16.00 -0.58
C ILE A 12 21.87 16.97 0.58
N GLU A 13 22.08 18.27 0.34
CA GLU A 13 21.79 19.29 1.34
C GLU A 13 20.29 19.35 1.71
N GLN A 14 19.98 19.68 2.97
CA GLN A 14 18.60 19.81 3.45
C GLN A 14 17.79 20.85 2.67
N LYS A 15 18.44 21.94 2.23
CA LYS A 15 17.78 22.97 1.40
C LYS A 15 17.35 22.39 0.06
N ALA A 16 18.23 21.65 -0.62
CA ALA A 16 17.91 20.99 -1.88
C ALA A 16 16.77 19.96 -1.70
N ALA A 17 16.79 19.19 -0.62
CA ALA A 17 15.71 18.25 -0.30
C ALA A 17 14.37 18.95 -0.03
N LYS A 18 14.37 20.10 0.67
CA LYS A 18 13.18 20.91 0.89
C LYS A 18 12.63 21.47 -0.42
N ASP A 19 13.48 22.09 -1.23
CA ASP A 19 13.09 22.65 -2.52
C ASP A 19 12.52 21.58 -3.46
N TYR A 20 13.08 20.36 -3.40
CA TYR A 20 12.55 19.20 -4.13
C TYR A 20 11.15 18.81 -3.66
N ILE A 21 10.94 18.67 -2.35
CA ILE A 21 9.63 18.32 -1.77
C ILE A 21 8.58 19.39 -2.12
N ASP A 22 8.94 20.66 -2.03
CA ASP A 22 8.03 21.77 -2.33
C ASP A 22 7.62 21.73 -3.81
N ARG A 23 8.59 21.59 -4.74
CA ARG A 23 8.31 21.42 -6.17
C ARG A 23 7.44 20.19 -6.46
N TYR A 24 7.72 19.06 -5.79
CA TYR A 24 6.93 17.85 -5.91
C TYR A 24 5.46 18.09 -5.54
N PHE A 25 5.19 18.75 -4.42
CA PHE A 25 3.81 19.05 -4.01
C PHE A 25 3.14 20.14 -4.85
N THR A 26 3.89 21.11 -5.39
CA THR A 26 3.35 22.04 -6.38
C THR A 26 2.90 21.30 -7.64
N ARG A 27 3.69 20.34 -8.12
CA ARG A 27 3.36 19.53 -9.31
C ARG A 27 2.22 18.55 -9.05
N PHE A 28 2.24 17.87 -7.90
CA PHE A 28 1.30 16.82 -7.51
C PHE A 28 0.45 17.24 -6.32
N ALA A 29 -0.29 18.35 -6.48
CA ALA A 29 -1.12 18.93 -5.42
C ALA A 29 -2.14 17.95 -4.82
N GLY A 30 -2.63 16.98 -5.61
CA GLY A 30 -3.52 15.93 -5.15
C GLY A 30 -2.93 15.05 -4.04
N VAL A 31 -1.62 14.77 -4.08
CA VAL A 31 -0.91 14.00 -3.05
C VAL A 31 -0.92 14.78 -1.73
N LYS A 32 -0.58 16.07 -1.78
CA LYS A 32 -0.57 16.91 -0.58
C LYS A 32 -1.97 17.01 0.03
N ARG A 33 -2.99 17.23 -0.80
CA ARG A 33 -4.40 17.27 -0.38
C ARG A 33 -4.82 15.96 0.28
N TYR A 34 -4.54 14.82 -0.34
CA TYR A 34 -4.82 13.50 0.24
C TYR A 34 -4.17 13.32 1.62
N MET A 35 -2.90 13.71 1.78
CA MET A 35 -2.21 13.61 3.06
C MET A 35 -2.88 14.46 4.14
N ASP A 36 -3.24 15.70 3.81
CA ASP A 36 -3.84 16.65 4.76
C ASP A 36 -5.26 16.23 5.17
N GLU A 37 -6.10 15.86 4.20
CA GLU A 37 -7.46 15.37 4.44
C GLU A 37 -7.48 14.05 5.22
N THR A 38 -6.52 13.16 4.97
CA THR A 38 -6.45 11.87 5.66
C THR A 38 -6.04 12.04 7.12
N LYS A 39 -5.10 12.93 7.42
CA LYS A 39 -4.77 13.29 8.81
C LYS A 39 -5.96 13.90 9.54
N ALA A 40 -6.69 14.82 8.89
CA ALA A 40 -7.86 15.46 9.48
C ALA A 40 -8.96 14.43 9.81
N ARG A 41 -9.31 13.58 8.83
CA ARG A 41 -10.30 12.50 9.03
C ARG A 41 -9.85 11.50 10.10
N ALA A 42 -8.57 11.14 10.15
CA ALA A 42 -8.04 10.24 11.17
C ALA A 42 -8.15 10.84 12.57
N ALA A 43 -7.84 12.12 12.74
CA ALA A 43 -8.00 12.82 14.01
C ALA A 43 -9.48 12.90 14.42
N GLU A 44 -10.38 13.17 13.46
CA GLU A 44 -11.82 13.25 13.68
C GLU A 44 -12.45 11.91 14.01
N ARG A 45 -12.02 10.78 13.42
CA ARG A 45 -12.65 9.46 13.56
C ARG A 45 -11.91 8.50 14.51
N GLY A 46 -10.62 8.70 14.72
CA GLY A 46 -9.75 7.81 15.50
C GLY A 46 -9.23 6.60 14.72
N PHE A 47 -9.55 6.50 13.43
CA PHE A 47 -9.14 5.42 12.54
C PHE A 47 -9.13 5.89 11.08
N VAL A 48 -8.50 5.09 10.22
CA VAL A 48 -8.56 5.21 8.76
C VAL A 48 -9.06 3.90 8.15
N GLU A 49 -9.48 3.93 6.89
CA GLU A 49 -10.06 2.79 6.17
C GLU A 49 -9.30 2.53 4.87
N THR A 50 -9.17 1.27 4.48
CA THR A 50 -8.77 0.89 3.11
C THR A 50 -9.93 1.14 2.13
N LEU A 51 -9.66 1.05 0.82
CA LEU A 51 -10.70 1.18 -0.20
C LEU A 51 -11.88 0.20 0.00
N PHE A 52 -11.59 -0.99 0.51
CA PHE A 52 -12.57 -2.05 0.77
C PHE A 52 -13.16 -1.98 2.19
N GLY A 53 -12.92 -0.90 2.93
CA GLY A 53 -13.56 -0.64 4.23
C GLY A 53 -12.90 -1.30 5.44
N ARG A 54 -11.71 -1.92 5.29
CA ARG A 54 -10.98 -2.43 6.46
C ARG A 54 -10.47 -1.25 7.30
N ARG A 55 -10.81 -1.24 8.58
CA ARG A 55 -10.42 -0.17 9.53
C ARG A 55 -9.05 -0.43 10.16
N ILE A 56 -8.30 0.65 10.34
CA ILE A 56 -7.05 0.70 11.09
C ILE A 56 -7.19 1.79 12.16
N TYR A 57 -7.31 1.37 13.42
CA TYR A 57 -7.44 2.26 14.57
C TYR A 57 -6.10 2.87 14.96
N LEU A 58 -6.11 4.16 15.29
CA LEU A 58 -4.93 4.96 15.55
C LEU A 58 -5.05 5.58 16.96
N PRO A 59 -4.79 4.83 18.03
CA PRO A 59 -5.06 5.30 19.40
C PRO A 59 -4.32 6.60 19.75
N GLU A 60 -3.10 6.77 19.23
CA GLU A 60 -2.25 7.95 19.50
C GLU A 60 -2.63 9.19 18.65
N ILE A 61 -3.60 9.09 17.72
CA ILE A 61 -4.00 10.23 16.87
C ILE A 61 -4.75 11.30 17.66
N ARG A 62 -5.43 10.91 18.74
CA ARG A 62 -6.12 11.80 19.67
C ARG A 62 -5.41 11.76 21.02
N GLY A 63 -4.67 12.82 21.34
CA GLY A 63 -4.06 12.97 22.67
C GLY A 63 -2.66 12.36 22.84
N GLY A 64 -2.09 11.73 21.81
CA GLY A 64 -0.68 11.38 21.80
C GLY A 64 0.20 12.63 21.95
N ASN A 65 1.27 12.54 22.73
CA ASN A 65 2.27 13.61 22.81
C ASN A 65 3.06 13.71 21.49
N GLY A 66 3.63 14.89 21.20
CA GLY A 66 4.10 15.31 19.85
C GLY A 66 4.68 14.20 18.96
N PRO A 67 5.72 13.45 19.39
CA PRO A 67 6.31 12.38 18.60
C PRO A 67 5.35 11.21 18.30
N ARG A 68 4.52 10.79 19.26
CA ARG A 68 3.55 9.70 19.11
C ARG A 68 2.42 10.10 18.16
N ARG A 69 1.91 11.33 18.30
CA ARG A 69 0.93 11.88 17.36
C ARG A 69 1.49 11.97 15.94
N ALA A 70 2.71 12.48 15.77
CA ALA A 70 3.35 12.54 14.46
C ALA A 70 3.58 11.14 13.85
N GLY A 71 3.83 10.12 14.68
CA GLY A 71 3.84 8.72 14.27
C GLY A 71 2.48 8.24 13.78
N ALA A 72 1.42 8.51 14.54
CA ALA A 72 0.05 8.17 14.17
C ALA A 72 -0.40 8.87 12.87
N GLU A 73 -0.03 10.13 12.66
CA GLU A 73 -0.32 10.87 11.42
C GLU A 73 0.38 10.26 10.21
N ARG A 74 1.64 9.80 10.35
CA ARG A 74 2.33 9.06 9.28
C ARG A 74 1.66 7.73 9.00
N GLN A 75 1.25 7.01 10.04
CA GLN A 75 0.54 5.75 9.91
C GLN A 75 -0.82 5.95 9.22
N ALA A 76 -1.55 7.02 9.57
CA ALA A 76 -2.84 7.37 8.96
C ALA A 76 -2.74 7.54 7.44
N ILE A 77 -1.67 8.15 6.96
CA ILE A 77 -1.44 8.38 5.53
C ILE A 77 -1.11 7.06 4.81
N ASN A 78 -0.23 6.25 5.40
CA ASN A 78 0.32 5.06 4.75
C ASN A 78 -0.59 3.83 4.83
N ALA A 79 -1.28 3.63 5.96
CA ALA A 79 -2.06 2.42 6.21
C ALA A 79 -3.19 2.19 5.19
N PRO A 80 -3.94 3.22 4.72
CA PRO A 80 -4.93 3.03 3.66
C PRO A 80 -4.32 2.58 2.35
N MET A 81 -3.18 3.15 1.94
CA MET A 81 -2.51 2.79 0.68
C MET A 81 -1.97 1.36 0.72
N GLN A 82 -1.18 1.04 1.75
CA GLN A 82 -0.63 -0.31 1.94
C GLN A 82 -1.73 -1.34 2.18
N GLY A 83 -2.73 -0.98 2.97
CA GLY A 83 -3.86 -1.84 3.26
C GLY A 83 -4.69 -2.12 2.01
N THR A 84 -4.93 -1.12 1.15
CA THR A 84 -5.65 -1.33 -0.11
C THR A 84 -4.85 -2.24 -1.06
N ALA A 85 -3.53 -2.07 -1.17
CA ALA A 85 -2.70 -3.00 -1.93
C ALA A 85 -2.77 -4.43 -1.37
N ALA A 86 -2.74 -4.57 -0.04
CA ALA A 86 -2.91 -5.86 0.63
C ALA A 86 -4.31 -6.48 0.42
N ASP A 87 -5.34 -5.65 0.23
CA ASP A 87 -6.69 -6.12 -0.13
C ASP A 87 -6.71 -6.65 -1.56
N LEU A 88 -6.15 -5.88 -2.50
CA LEU A 88 -6.11 -6.25 -3.91
C LEU A 88 -5.41 -7.58 -4.14
N ILE A 89 -4.21 -7.76 -3.56
CA ILE A 89 -3.47 -9.03 -3.74
C ILE A 89 -4.22 -10.21 -3.14
N LYS A 90 -4.92 -10.03 -2.01
CA LYS A 90 -5.74 -11.08 -1.41
C LYS A 90 -6.95 -11.43 -2.28
N LEU A 91 -7.59 -10.43 -2.88
CA LEU A 91 -8.68 -10.67 -3.84
C LEU A 91 -8.18 -11.41 -5.09
N ALA A 92 -7.00 -11.02 -5.61
CA ALA A 92 -6.35 -11.71 -6.72
C ALA A 92 -6.01 -13.17 -6.37
N MET A 93 -5.46 -13.44 -5.18
CA MET A 93 -5.21 -14.81 -4.70
C MET A 93 -6.49 -15.65 -4.69
N LEU A 94 -7.60 -15.10 -4.20
CA LEU A 94 -8.90 -15.81 -4.20
C LEU A 94 -9.39 -16.07 -5.62
N ALA A 95 -9.29 -15.09 -6.52
CA ALA A 95 -9.71 -15.24 -7.91
C ALA A 95 -8.90 -16.30 -8.64
N VAL A 96 -7.57 -16.30 -8.47
CA VAL A 96 -6.66 -17.27 -9.06
C VAL A 96 -6.93 -18.67 -8.51
N GLN A 97 -7.03 -18.84 -7.18
CA GLN A 97 -7.29 -20.15 -6.59
C GLN A 97 -8.64 -20.72 -7.05
N THR A 98 -9.68 -19.89 -7.08
CA THR A 98 -11.01 -20.29 -7.56
C THR A 98 -10.97 -20.81 -9.00
N GLU A 99 -10.21 -20.14 -9.87
CA GLU A 99 -10.08 -20.56 -11.26
C GLU A 99 -9.28 -21.85 -11.40
N LEU A 100 -8.18 -22.00 -10.66
CA LEU A 100 -7.38 -23.23 -10.64
C LEU A 100 -8.23 -24.44 -10.25
N ASP A 101 -9.00 -24.32 -9.17
CA ASP A 101 -9.89 -25.38 -8.68
C ASP A 101 -10.97 -25.71 -9.72
N ARG A 102 -11.59 -24.67 -10.32
CA ARG A 102 -12.64 -24.83 -11.35
C ARG A 102 -12.12 -25.52 -12.61
N ALA A 103 -10.91 -25.16 -13.05
CA ALA A 103 -10.27 -25.72 -14.22
C ALA A 103 -9.58 -27.07 -13.95
N GLY A 104 -9.62 -27.57 -12.71
CA GLY A 104 -9.01 -28.84 -12.32
C GLY A 104 -7.48 -28.86 -12.47
N LYS A 105 -6.84 -27.71 -12.26
CA LYS A 105 -5.38 -27.54 -12.41
C LYS A 105 -4.64 -28.05 -11.19
N HIS A 106 -3.43 -28.55 -11.41
CA HIS A 106 -2.52 -28.97 -10.35
C HIS A 106 -1.49 -27.88 -9.98
N THR A 107 -1.45 -26.78 -10.72
CA THR A 107 -0.70 -25.57 -10.36
C THR A 107 -1.06 -25.08 -8.96
N ALA A 108 -0.04 -24.72 -8.17
CA ALA A 108 -0.20 -24.27 -6.79
C ALA A 108 0.43 -22.89 -6.57
N ILE A 109 -0.26 -22.02 -5.83
CA ILE A 109 0.34 -20.80 -5.27
C ILE A 109 1.23 -21.23 -4.10
N VAL A 110 2.55 -21.06 -4.21
CA VAL A 110 3.51 -21.51 -3.18
C VAL A 110 3.96 -20.39 -2.24
N MET A 111 3.96 -19.14 -2.72
CA MET A 111 4.38 -17.99 -1.93
C MET A 111 3.69 -16.71 -2.39
N GLN A 112 3.51 -15.77 -1.46
CA GLN A 112 3.14 -14.40 -1.74
C GLN A 112 4.16 -13.45 -1.10
N VAL A 113 4.68 -12.52 -1.89
CA VAL A 113 5.64 -11.51 -1.44
C VAL A 113 5.16 -10.14 -1.91
N HIS A 114 4.47 -9.41 -1.04
CA HIS A 114 3.90 -8.09 -1.35
C HIS A 114 2.95 -8.11 -2.56
N ASP A 115 3.42 -7.69 -3.73
CA ASP A 115 2.69 -7.63 -5.00
C ASP A 115 2.99 -8.82 -5.93
N GLU A 116 3.79 -9.78 -5.47
CA GLU A 116 4.17 -10.98 -6.21
C GLU A 116 3.46 -12.23 -5.70
N LEU A 117 2.98 -13.06 -6.63
CA LEU A 117 2.55 -14.43 -6.39
C LEU A 117 3.51 -15.39 -7.11
N VAL A 118 4.03 -16.35 -6.36
CA VAL A 118 4.94 -17.39 -6.86
C VAL A 118 4.17 -18.70 -6.99
N PHE A 119 4.34 -19.37 -8.11
CA PHE A 119 3.61 -20.59 -8.46
C PHE A 119 4.57 -21.75 -8.71
N GLU A 120 4.15 -22.95 -8.28
CA GLU A 120 4.68 -24.21 -8.80
C GLU A 120 3.71 -24.72 -9.88
N VAL A 121 4.23 -24.93 -11.08
CA VAL A 121 3.42 -25.14 -12.29
C VAL A 121 3.87 -26.42 -13.01
N PRO A 122 2.99 -27.43 -13.19
CA PRO A 122 3.26 -28.54 -14.08
C PRO A 122 3.52 -28.05 -15.51
N GLU A 123 4.51 -28.63 -16.21
CA GLU A 123 4.91 -28.18 -17.55
C GLU A 123 3.74 -28.12 -18.55
N ALA A 124 2.83 -29.10 -18.47
CA ALA A 124 1.63 -29.17 -19.32
C ALA A 124 0.59 -28.04 -19.06
N GLU A 125 0.70 -27.32 -17.95
CA GLU A 125 -0.21 -26.23 -17.57
C GLU A 125 0.39 -24.84 -17.82
N LEU A 126 1.68 -24.76 -18.19
CA LEU A 126 2.43 -23.50 -18.25
C LEU A 126 1.78 -22.46 -19.16
N ASP A 127 1.36 -22.84 -20.37
CA ASP A 127 0.73 -21.92 -21.31
C ASP A 127 -0.62 -21.42 -20.83
N TRP A 128 -1.38 -22.28 -20.14
CA TRP A 128 -2.66 -21.90 -19.53
C TRP A 128 -2.43 -20.90 -18.39
N VAL A 129 -1.47 -21.16 -17.50
CA VAL A 129 -1.15 -20.27 -16.37
C VAL A 129 -0.69 -18.90 -16.87
N ARG A 130 0.17 -18.86 -17.89
CA ARG A 130 0.65 -17.61 -18.52
C ARG A 130 -0.48 -16.75 -19.09
N ALA A 131 -1.56 -17.37 -19.57
CA ALA A 131 -2.70 -16.66 -20.12
C ALA A 131 -3.71 -16.24 -19.04
N GLU A 132 -4.08 -17.16 -18.16
CA GLU A 132 -5.21 -16.96 -17.25
C GLU A 132 -4.85 -16.20 -15.98
N VAL A 133 -3.68 -16.43 -15.38
CA VAL A 133 -3.31 -15.74 -14.12
C VAL A 133 -3.26 -14.23 -14.30
N PRO A 134 -2.59 -13.65 -15.32
CA PRO A 134 -2.58 -12.20 -15.53
C PRO A 134 -3.95 -11.60 -15.85
N ARG A 135 -4.91 -12.39 -16.34
CA ARG A 135 -6.28 -11.93 -16.62
C ARG A 135 -7.12 -11.80 -15.35
N LEU A 136 -6.78 -12.58 -14.32
CA LEU A 136 -7.49 -12.63 -13.04
C LEU A 136 -6.96 -11.62 -12.02
N MET A 137 -5.70 -11.21 -12.17
CA MET A 137 -5.03 -10.20 -11.35
C MET A 137 -5.33 -8.79 -11.86
#